data_AF-A0A955AZ11-F1
#
_entry.id   AF-A0A955AZ11-F1
#
_cell.length_a   1.000
_cell.length_b   1.000
_cell.length_c   1.000
_cell.angle_alpha   90.00
_cell.angle_beta   90.00
_cell.angle_gamma   90.00
#
_symmetry.space_group_name_H-M   'P 1'
#
loop_
_entity.id
_entity.type
_entity.pdbx_description
1 polymer ?
#
loop_
_entity_poly.entity_id
_entity_poly.type
_entity_poly.pdbx_seq_one_letter_code
_entity_poly.pdbx_strand_id
1 'polypeptide(L)' 'MAREPIISNSNPSDDDENQPQLRPQRLSEMVGQREVIEVLRIAIDAALKRGEALGH' A
#
# COMPACT_ATOMS: atom_id res chain seq x y z
N MET A 1 -6.17 42.36 -3.83
CA MET A 1 -6.99 41.19 -3.48
C MET A 1 -6.11 39.97 -3.50
N ALA A 2 -5.78 39.40 -2.34
CA ALA A 2 -4.98 38.18 -2.24
C ALA A 2 -5.91 36.96 -2.36
N ARG A 3 -5.52 35.99 -3.19
CA ARG A 3 -6.25 34.73 -3.37
C ARG A 3 -5.99 33.84 -2.14
N GLU A 4 -7.05 33.44 -1.43
CA GLU A 4 -6.91 32.50 -0.33
C GLU A 4 -6.61 31.09 -0.88
N PRO A 5 -5.63 30.36 -0.31
CA PRO A 5 -5.36 28.99 -0.71
C PRO A 5 -6.51 28.08 -0.27
N ILE A 6 -7.17 27.45 -1.25
CA ILE A 6 -8.24 26.44 -1.09
C ILE A 6 -7.76 25.11 -0.50
N ILE A 7 -6.46 24.93 -0.27
CA ILE A 7 -5.92 23.68 0.24
C ILE A 7 -5.83 23.81 1.76
N SER A 8 -6.93 23.44 2.42
CA SER A 8 -6.89 23.15 3.85
C SER A 8 -5.95 21.98 4.06
N ASN A 9 -4.95 22.13 4.93
CA ASN A 9 -4.08 21.05 5.37
C ASN A 9 -4.87 20.16 6.34
N SER A 10 -5.95 19.52 5.86
CA SER A 10 -6.58 18.41 6.55
C SER A 10 -5.54 17.31 6.62
N ASN A 11 -5.17 16.93 7.84
CA ASN A 11 -4.25 15.82 8.05
C ASN A 11 -4.91 14.58 7.44
N PRO A 12 -4.36 13.97 6.35
CA PRO A 12 -5.03 12.87 5.64
C PRO A 12 -5.19 11.60 6.52
N SER A 13 -4.56 11.59 7.69
CA SER A 13 -4.58 10.47 8.64
C SER A 13 -5.99 10.08 9.10
N ASP A 14 -6.90 11.02 9.34
CA ASP A 14 -8.18 10.68 9.99
C ASP A 14 -9.22 10.04 9.05
N ASP A 15 -9.22 10.34 7.75
CA ASP A 15 -10.21 9.81 6.79
C ASP A 15 -9.74 8.54 6.05
N ASP A 16 -8.44 8.42 5.79
CA ASP A 16 -7.87 7.29 5.06
C ASP A 16 -7.73 6.04 5.94
N GLU A 17 -7.39 6.18 7.22
CA GLU A 17 -7.25 5.03 8.13
C GLU A 17 -8.57 4.27 8.33
N ASN A 18 -9.70 4.95 8.15
CA ASN A 18 -11.05 4.42 8.39
C ASN A 18 -11.71 3.73 7.18
N GLN A 19 -11.03 3.62 6.03
CA GLN A 19 -11.59 3.04 4.80
C GLN A 19 -10.82 1.79 4.30
N PRO A 20 -10.66 0.74 5.12
CA PRO A 20 -9.93 -0.47 4.73
C PRO A 20 -10.54 -1.17 3.50
N GLN A 21 -11.85 -0.99 3.28
CA GLN A 21 -12.59 -1.52 2.13
C GLN A 21 -12.12 -0.97 0.76
N LEU A 22 -11.47 0.20 0.73
CA LEU A 22 -10.94 0.80 -0.50
C LEU A 22 -9.53 0.30 -0.83
N ARG A 23 -8.86 -0.38 0.10
CA ARG A 23 -7.52 -0.92 -0.11
C ARG A 23 -7.60 -2.36 -0.63
N PRO A 24 -6.76 -2.73 -1.60
CA PRO A 24 -6.64 -4.12 -2.03
C PRO A 24 -6.23 -4.99 -0.85
N GLN A 25 -6.94 -6.10 -0.63
CA GLN A 25 -6.67 -7.01 0.48
C GLN A 25 -5.67 -8.10 0.09
N ARG A 26 -5.57 -8.37 -1.22
CA ARG A 26 -4.64 -9.34 -1.80
C ARG A 26 -3.67 -8.65 -2.73
N LEU A 27 -2.45 -9.18 -2.78
CA LEU A 27 -1.42 -8.72 -3.72
C LEU A 27 -1.88 -8.82 -5.19
N SER A 28 -2.82 -9.72 -5.50
CA SER A 28 -3.43 -9.85 -6.83
C SER A 28 -4.38 -8.72 -7.21
N GLU A 29 -4.90 -7.97 -6.23
CA GLU A 29 -5.84 -6.86 -6.42
C GLU A 29 -5.11 -5.51 -6.54
N MET A 30 -3.80 -5.49 -6.25
CA MET A 30 -2.97 -4.30 -6.35
C MET A 30 -2.92 -3.76 -7.78
N VAL A 31 -3.22 -2.47 -7.92
CA VAL A 31 -3.12 -1.73 -9.18
C VAL A 31 -1.87 -0.86 -9.15
N GLY A 32 -0.96 -1.03 -10.12
CA GLY A 32 0.31 -0.29 -10.21
C GLY A 32 1.50 -1.05 -9.62
N GLN A 33 2.63 -0.34 -9.43
CA GLN A 33 3.87 -0.86 -8.80
C GLN A 33 4.30 -2.28 -9.23
N ARG A 34 4.27 -2.55 -10.54
CA ARG A 34 4.45 -3.92 -11.09
C ARG A 34 5.78 -4.55 -10.69
N GLU A 35 6.87 -3.78 -10.73
CA GLU A 35 8.21 -4.24 -10.36
C GLU A 35 8.30 -4.60 -8.88
N VAL A 36 7.74 -3.77 -7.99
CA VAL A 36 7.70 -4.04 -6.55
C VAL A 36 6.89 -5.30 -6.26
N ILE A 37 5.74 -5.47 -6.91
CA ILE A 37 4.89 -6.66 -6.77
C ILE A 37 5.64 -7.92 -7.21
N GLU A 38 6.42 -7.85 -8.28
CA GLU A 38 7.21 -8.98 -8.77
C GLU A 38 8.28 -9.40 -7.77
N VAL A 39 9.05 -8.45 -7.25
CA VAL A 39 10.06 -8.72 -6.21
C VAL A 39 9.41 -9.32 -4.97
N LEU A 40 8.27 -8.77 -4.54
CA LEU A 40 7.54 -9.27 -3.37
C LEU A 40 7.06 -10.71 -3.58
N ARG A 41 6.56 -11.05 -4.78
CA ARG A 41 6.17 -12.42 -5.13
C ARG A 41 7.34 -13.39 -5.02
N ILE A 42 8.50 -13.03 -5.58
CA ILE A 42 9.70 -13.87 -5.50
C ILE A 42 10.12 -14.10 -4.04
N ALA A 43 10.11 -13.05 -3.23
CA ALA A 43 10.46 -13.15 -1.82
C ALA A 43 9.49 -14.07 -1.06
N ILE A 44 8.18 -13.90 -1.28
CA ILE A 44 7.13 -14.71 -0.64
C ILE A 44 7.29 -16.17 -1.04
N ASP A 45 7.44 -16.45 -2.34
CA ASP A 45 7.64 -17.80 -2.84
C ASP A 45 8.90 -18.46 -2.26
N ALA A 46 9.99 -17.71 -2.12
CA ALA A 46 11.21 -18.21 -1.53
C ALA A 46 11.05 -18.54 -0.04
N ALA A 47 10.35 -17.70 0.72
CA ALA A 47 10.05 -17.93 2.14
C ALA A 47 9.14 -19.15 2.33
N LEU A 48 8.07 -19.25 1.53
CA LEU A 48 7.17 -20.41 1.53
C LEU A 48 7.90 -21.72 1.22
N LYS A 49 8.84 -21.70 0.26
CA LYS A 49 9.67 -22.88 -0.07
C LYS A 49 10.62 -23.29 1.05
N ARG A 50 11.11 -22.34 1.85
CA ARG A 50 11.95 -22.64 3.04
C ARG A 50 11.13 -23.03 4.26
N GLY A 51 9.84 -22.68 4.31
CA GLY A 51 9.01 -22.82 5.50
C GLY A 51 9.38 -21.83 6.61
N GLU A 52 10.02 -20.72 6.24
CA GLU A 52 10.50 -19.68 7.16
C GLU A 52 9.76 -18.37 6.87
N ALA A 53 9.69 -17.47 7.85
CA ALA A 53 9.08 -16.16 7.65
C ALA A 53 9.88 -15.32 6.62
N LEU A 54 9.17 -14.45 5.89
CA LEU A 54 9.83 -13.36 5.17
C LEU A 54 10.58 -12.51 6.21
N GLY A 55 11.78 -12.04 5.89
CA GLY A 55 12.63 -11.30 6.83
C GLY A 55 11.84 -10.26 7.63
N HIS A 56 12.03 -10.29 8.94
CA HIS A 56 11.47 -9.39 9.94
C HIS A 56 12.08 -7.98 9.84
#